data_AF-A0A257ZNL3-F1
#
_entry.id   AF-A0A257ZNL3-F1
#
_cell.length_a   1.000
_cell.length_b   1.000
_cell.length_c   1.000
_cell.angle_alpha   90.00
_cell.angle_beta   90.00
_cell.angle_gamma   90.00
#
_symmetry.space_group_name_H-M   'P 1'
#
loop_
_entity.id
_entity.type
_entity.pdbx_description
1 polymer ?
#
loop_
_entity_poly.entity_id
_entity_poly.type
_entity_poly.pdbx_seq_one_letter_code
_entity_poly.pdbx_strand_id
1 'polypeptide(L)' 'MTIGSHIAWDDTVLPFQLDASGIRGRVARLDGVLEQILSQHNYPPLIEALVAEMALLTALIGQTIKLRWKLSLQVR' A
#
# COMPACT_ATOMS: atom_id res chain seq x y z
N MET A 1 -14.67 26.52 0.74
CA MET A 1 -14.31 25.38 1.62
C MET A 1 -15.42 24.35 1.52
N THR A 2 -15.21 23.30 0.72
CA THR A 2 -16.11 22.14 0.64
C THR A 2 -15.24 20.90 0.75
N ILE A 3 -14.92 20.52 1.99
CA ILE A 3 -14.11 19.34 2.34
C ILE A 3 -15.01 18.07 2.35
N GLY A 4 -16.23 18.15 1.80
CA GLY A 4 -17.33 17.26 2.20
C GLY A 4 -17.91 16.30 1.16
N SER A 5 -17.40 16.21 -0.08
CA SER A 5 -18.06 15.36 -1.11
C SER A 5 -17.13 14.55 -2.02
N HIS A 6 -15.83 14.55 -1.74
CA HIS A 6 -14.89 13.61 -2.36
C HIS A 6 -13.99 13.08 -1.26
N ILE A 7 -14.54 12.21 -0.41
CA ILE A 7 -13.70 11.15 0.17
C ILE A 7 -13.39 10.28 -1.04
N ALA A 8 -12.42 10.70 -1.86
CA ALA A 8 -11.85 9.79 -2.81
C ALA A 8 -11.34 8.63 -1.97
N TRP A 9 -11.81 7.42 -2.29
CA TRP A 9 -11.21 6.20 -1.81
C TRP A 9 -9.79 6.12 -2.41
N ASP A 10 -8.90 6.97 -1.90
CA ASP A 10 -7.57 7.18 -2.46
C ASP A 10 -6.59 6.17 -1.87
N ASP A 11 -5.86 5.51 -2.76
CA ASP A 11 -4.64 4.79 -2.42
C ASP A 11 -3.66 5.75 -1.73
N THR A 12 -3.35 5.51 -0.45
CA THR A 12 -2.55 6.44 0.34
C THR A 12 -1.62 5.74 1.30
N VAL A 13 -0.48 6.37 1.57
CA VAL A 13 0.45 5.96 2.62
C VAL A 13 0.70 7.15 3.53
N LEU A 14 0.24 7.04 4.78
CA LEU A 14 0.40 8.04 5.81
C LEU A 14 1.58 7.67 6.73
N PRO A 15 2.71 8.41 6.69
CA PRO A 15 3.75 8.27 7.70
C PRO A 15 3.31 8.87 9.03
N PHE A 16 3.68 8.22 10.13
CA PHE A 16 3.44 8.72 11.48
C PHE A 16 4.68 8.54 12.37
N GLN A 17 4.71 9.31 13.46
CA GLN A 17 5.70 9.19 14.51
C GLN A 17 5.01 9.22 15.87
N LEU A 18 5.42 8.33 16.75
CA LEU A 18 5.03 8.30 18.16
C LEU A 18 6.18 8.89 18.97
N ASP A 19 6.04 10.15 19.37
CA ASP A 19 7.14 10.92 19.98
C ASP A 19 7.57 10.33 21.33
N ALA A 20 6.61 9.88 22.15
CA ALA A 20 6.90 9.33 23.48
C ALA A 20 7.74 8.04 23.43
N SER A 21 7.61 7.23 22.38
CA SER A 21 8.33 5.96 22.22
C SER A 21 9.43 6.02 21.16
N GLY A 22 9.59 7.14 20.47
CA GLY A 22 10.56 7.29 19.37
C GLY A 22 10.30 6.36 18.18
N ILE A 23 9.06 5.89 17.99
CA ILE A 23 8.71 4.94 16.94
C ILE A 23 8.21 5.70 15.71
N ARG A 24 8.73 5.35 14.52
CA ARG A 24 8.19 5.80 13.25
C ARG A 24 7.49 4.64 12.55
N GLY A 25 6.32 4.90 12.00
CA GLY A 25 5.54 3.92 11.28
C GLY A 25 4.85 4.51 10.06
N ARG A 26 4.13 3.66 9.35
CA ARG A 26 3.32 4.02 8.18
C ARG A 26 2.02 3.25 8.23
N VAL A 27 0.94 3.89 7.81
CA VAL A 27 -0.35 3.24 7.54
C VAL A 27 -0.59 3.35 6.05
N ALA A 28 -0.82 2.23 5.38
CA ALA A 28 -1.15 2.19 3.96
C ALA A 28 -2.60 1.74 3.78
N ARG A 29 -3.29 2.36 2.83
CA ARG A 29 -4.57 1.91 2.29
C ARG A 29 -4.40 1.75 0.79
N LEU A 30 -4.73 0.57 0.29
CA LEU A 30 -4.83 0.30 -1.14
C LEU A 30 -6.29 -0.05 -1.45
N ASP A 31 -6.86 0.60 -2.44
CA ASP A 31 -8.22 0.42 -2.94
C ASP A 31 -8.14 0.19 -4.46
N GLY A 32 -8.33 1.22 -5.28
CA GLY A 32 -8.33 1.11 -6.74
C GLY A 32 -7.05 0.49 -7.32
N VAL A 33 -5.86 0.80 -6.77
CA VAL A 33 -4.60 0.17 -7.22
C VAL A 33 -4.61 -1.33 -6.97
N LEU A 34 -5.10 -1.78 -5.80
CA LEU A 34 -5.15 -3.21 -5.50
C LEU A 34 -6.18 -3.93 -6.37
N GLU A 35 -7.37 -3.34 -6.55
CA GLU A 35 -8.39 -3.86 -7.46
C GLU A 35 -7.87 -3.99 -8.90
N GLN A 36 -7.13 -3.00 -9.38
CA GLN A 36 -6.52 -3.04 -10.71
C GLN A 36 -5.48 -4.16 -10.84
N ILE A 37 -4.68 -4.43 -9.80
CA ILE A 37 -3.68 -5.51 -9.80
C ILE A 37 -4.38 -6.87 -9.83
N LEU A 38 -5.36 -7.09 -8.95
CA LEU A 38 -6.04 -8.38 -8.83
C LEU A 38 -6.91 -8.69 -10.06
N SER A 39 -7.54 -7.68 -10.66
CA SER A 39 -8.35 -7.85 -11.89
C SER A 39 -7.55 -8.27 -13.12
N GLN A 40 -6.21 -8.16 -13.12
CA GLN A 40 -5.40 -8.63 -14.25
C GLN A 40 -5.43 -10.16 -14.44
N HIS A 41 -5.75 -10.91 -13.38
CA HIS A 41 -5.70 -12.37 -13.41
C HIS A 41 -6.82 -12.97 -12.54
N ASN A 42 -7.40 -14.08 -13.00
CA ASN A 42 -8.36 -14.85 -12.20
C ASN A 42 -7.62 -15.74 -11.18
N TYR A 43 -7.05 -15.12 -10.15
CA TYR A 43 -6.36 -15.83 -9.08
C TYR A 43 -7.33 -16.70 -8.26
N PRO A 44 -6.92 -17.92 -7.85
CA PRO A 44 -7.59 -18.62 -6.76
C PRO A 44 -7.53 -17.78 -5.47
N PRO A 45 -8.51 -17.90 -4.56
CA PRO A 45 -8.59 -17.05 -3.36
C PRO A 45 -7.31 -16.99 -2.50
N LEU A 46 -6.60 -18.12 -2.39
CA LEU A 46 -5.34 -18.17 -1.64
C LEU A 46 -4.22 -17.34 -2.30
N ILE A 47 -4.14 -17.37 -3.64
CA ILE A 47 -3.12 -16.62 -4.38
C ILE A 47 -3.49 -15.13 -4.39
N GLU A 48 -4.78 -14.82 -4.52
CA GLU A 48 -5.28 -13.44 -4.46
C GLU A 48 -4.89 -12.76 -3.14
N ALA A 49 -5.10 -13.44 -2.01
CA ALA A 49 -4.70 -12.94 -0.69
C ALA A 49 -3.19 -12.69 -0.59
N LEU A 50 -2.37 -13.64 -1.08
CA LEU A 50 -0.91 -13.49 -1.07
C LEU A 50 -0.45 -12.31 -1.95
N VAL A 51 -1.06 -12.13 -3.12
CA VAL A 51 -0.74 -11.00 -4.02
C VAL A 51 -1.14 -9.67 -3.36
N ALA A 52 -2.28 -9.62 -2.68
CA ALA A 52 -2.72 -8.44 -1.94
C ALA A 52 -1.76 -8.07 -0.81
N GLU A 53 -1.33 -9.04 -0.01
CA GLU A 53 -0.33 -8.84 1.05
C GLU A 53 1.00 -8.34 0.47
N MET A 54 1.46 -8.94 -0.63
CA MET A 54 2.70 -8.56 -1.30
C MET A 54 2.64 -7.14 -1.88
N ALA A 55 1.49 -6.73 -2.44
CA ALA A 55 1.27 -5.37 -2.91
C ALA A 55 1.34 -4.36 -1.75
N LEU A 56 0.69 -4.68 -0.62
CA LEU A 56 0.70 -3.84 0.58
C LEU A 56 2.10 -3.72 1.20
N LEU A 57 2.84 -4.82 1.31
CA LEU A 57 4.23 -4.81 1.77
C LEU A 57 5.12 -3.97 0.84
N THR A 58 4.95 -4.12 -0.47
CA THR A 58 5.71 -3.35 -1.46
C THR A 58 5.43 -1.85 -1.31
N ALA A 59 4.17 -1.45 -1.09
CA ALA A 59 3.81 -0.05 -0.88
C ALA A 59 4.43 0.53 0.41
N LEU A 60 4.39 -0.23 1.52
CA LEU A 60 4.96 0.19 2.81
C LEU A 60 6.48 0.31 2.78
N ILE A 61 7.16 -0.66 2.17
CA ILE A 61 8.64 -0.67 2.09
C ILE A 61 9.11 0.33 1.03
N GLY A 62 8.41 0.46 -0.10
CA GLY A 62 8.76 1.39 -1.18
C GLY A 62 8.94 2.83 -0.70
N GLN A 63 8.10 3.27 0.25
CA GLN A 63 8.16 4.60 0.88
C GLN A 63 9.39 4.82 1.79
N THR A 64 10.22 3.80 2.02
CA THR A 64 11.50 3.92 2.76
C THR A 64 12.70 4.13 1.83
N ILE A 65 12.52 3.95 0.53
CA ILE A 65 13.61 3.92 -0.45
C ILE A 65 13.80 5.31 -1.06
N LYS A 66 15.06 5.68 -1.36
CA LYS A 66 15.39 6.97 -1.96
C LYS A 66 14.74 7.13 -3.34
N LEU A 67 14.34 8.36 -3.65
CA LEU A 67 13.91 8.78 -4.99
C LEU A 67 14.95 8.32 -6.03
N ARG A 68 14.49 7.72 -7.14
CA ARG A 68 15.25 7.09 -8.25
C ARG A 68 15.57 5.60 -8.14
N TRP A 69 15.18 4.92 -7.07
CA TRP A 69 15.35 3.48 -6.95
C TRP A 69 14.02 2.74 -7.10
N LYS A 70 14.07 1.49 -7.57
CA LYS A 70 12.90 0.62 -7.73
C LYS A 70 13.01 -0.57 -6.79
N LEU A 71 11.93 -0.85 -6.06
CA LEU A 71 11.77 -2.07 -5.27
C LEU A 71 11.02 -3.12 -6.08
N SER A 72 11.42 -4.37 -5.94
CA SER A 72 10.68 -5.53 -6.42
C SER A 72 10.67 -6.57 -5.32
N LEU A 73 9.49 -7.08 -4.97
CA LEU A 73 9.30 -8.12 -3.97
C LEU A 73 8.81 -9.39 -4.66
N GLN A 74 9.44 -10.52 -4.39
CA GLN A 74 9.08 -11.82 -4.95
C GLN A 74 8.99 -12.85 -3.83
N VAL A 75 7.93 -13.65 -3.84
CA VAL A 75 7.76 -14.83 -3.00
C VAL A 75 7.98 -16.09 -3.86
N ARG A 76 8.51 -17.15 -3.24
CA ARG A 76 8.76 -18.44 -3.89
C ARG A 76 8.04 -19.54 -3.14
#